data_AF-A0A971A1E5-F1
#
_entry.id   AF-A0A971A1E5-F1
#
_cell.length_a   1.000
_cell.length_b   1.000
_cell.length_c   1.000
_cell.angle_alpha   90.00
_cell.angle_beta   90.00
_cell.angle_gamma   90.00
#
_symmetry.space_group_name_H-M   'P 1'
#
loop_
_entity.id
_entity.type
_entity.pdbx_description
1 polymer ?
#
loop_
_entity_poly.entity_id
_entity_poly.type
_entity_poly.pdbx_seq_one_letter_code
_entity_poly.pdbx_strand_id
1 'polypeptide(L)'
;MKLGKPELVEHGHEVRIQARVELEGRTECLWYSVDRRYADHLTTDKLDGFLVGLLLPAMTAHEDVYVEGPVSEKLHWNLTHYYMRIMASVNPTMHPVRIQPSALDDGRQRPLAPYVGTGFSAGIDSFCVLADHFFGDVPPGYKVTHLVFNNVGAHRKGGRSLFVGRYDRLRLCADALGLPLITIDSNLNDFFTLSFGQTHVARNLSAILTLQGLFGRYLYASTHKYEDCFVAQTHDVGHTDPMAVHLLSTETTDCLSTGAQYSRVEKTARVAEIELSRDYLDVCFDRTGDHGAGNCSVCKKCMRTQLTLEILGLQPLYTRAFRHDRYRKERNRFIAKMLSSDDPLLKEIGELARRNHYGFPLRCRLLAALRSAARHMRNRPIS
;
A
#
# COMPACT_ATOMS: atom_id res chain seq x y z
N MET A 1 -11.44 23.95 0.44
CA MET A 1 -10.44 23.55 -0.54
C MET A 1 -10.92 23.86 -1.96
N LYS A 2 -10.08 24.44 -2.83
CA LYS A 2 -10.35 24.55 -4.27
C LYS A 2 -9.30 23.82 -5.09
N LEU A 3 -9.73 23.05 -6.08
CA LEU A 3 -8.89 22.34 -7.04
C LEU A 3 -9.05 22.98 -8.41
N GLY A 4 -8.00 23.62 -8.91
CA GLY A 4 -7.96 24.21 -10.25
C GLY A 4 -7.80 23.15 -11.33
N LYS A 5 -8.04 23.54 -12.59
CA LYS A 5 -7.85 22.66 -13.77
C LYS A 5 -6.44 22.08 -13.83
N PRO A 6 -6.29 20.80 -14.22
CA PRO A 6 -4.98 20.20 -14.39
C PRO A 6 -4.31 20.73 -15.66
N GLU A 7 -2.98 20.80 -15.63
CA GLU A 7 -2.13 21.10 -16.78
C GLU A 7 -0.99 20.08 -16.87
N LEU A 8 -0.43 19.93 -18.07
CA LEU A 8 0.76 19.12 -18.30
C LEU A 8 1.98 20.01 -18.41
N VAL A 9 3.04 19.65 -17.70
CA VAL A 9 4.34 20.33 -17.74
C VAL A 9 5.43 19.31 -18.06
N GLU A 10 6.19 19.58 -19.12
CA GLU A 10 7.32 18.74 -19.50
C GLU A 10 8.57 19.05 -18.66
N HIS A 11 9.23 18.00 -18.19
CA HIS A 11 10.49 18.07 -17.44
C HIS A 11 11.48 17.03 -17.98
N GLY A 12 12.06 17.31 -19.15
CA GLY A 12 13.02 16.42 -19.79
C GLY A 12 12.40 15.06 -20.15
N HIS A 13 12.80 14.01 -19.42
CA HIS A 13 12.30 12.65 -19.59
C HIS A 13 11.01 12.36 -18.81
N GLU A 14 10.52 13.31 -18.02
CA GLU A 14 9.28 13.17 -17.26
C GLU A 14 8.23 14.18 -17.73
N VAL A 15 6.96 13.82 -17.55
CA VAL A 15 5.82 14.73 -17.70
C VAL A 15 5.06 14.78 -16.39
N ARG A 16 4.79 16.00 -15.92
CA ARG A 16 3.99 16.24 -14.73
C ARG A 16 2.58 16.63 -15.12
N ILE A 17 1.59 15.93 -14.56
CA ILE A 17 0.23 16.47 -14.45
C ILE A 17 0.13 17.19 -13.12
N GLN A 18 -0.31 18.44 -13.15
CA GLN A 18 -0.34 19.28 -11.94
C GLN A 18 -1.58 20.16 -11.89
N ALA A 19 -2.02 20.49 -10.67
CA ALA A 19 -3.18 21.33 -10.44
C ALA A 19 -2.91 22.30 -9.28
N ARG A 20 -3.45 23.52 -9.41
CA ARG A 20 -3.44 24.52 -8.32
C ARG A 20 -4.40 24.09 -7.22
N VAL A 21 -3.96 24.17 -5.97
CA VAL A 21 -4.72 23.77 -4.78
C VAL A 21 -4.77 24.93 -3.79
N GLU A 22 -5.97 25.34 -3.40
CA GLU A 22 -6.19 26.23 -2.26
C GLU A 22 -6.69 25.39 -1.08
N LEU A 23 -5.91 25.23 -0.02
CA LEU A 23 -6.24 24.44 1.18
C LEU A 23 -5.69 25.14 2.43
N GLU A 24 -6.50 25.29 3.48
CA GLU A 24 -6.11 25.97 4.74
C GLU A 24 -5.57 27.39 4.52
N GLY A 25 -6.14 28.11 3.55
CA GLY A 25 -5.71 29.45 3.16
C GLY A 25 -4.36 29.52 2.42
N ARG A 26 -3.73 28.37 2.14
CA ARG A 26 -2.49 28.28 1.37
C ARG A 26 -2.79 27.93 -0.08
N THR A 27 -2.06 28.55 -1.00
CA THR A 27 -2.08 28.17 -2.42
C THR A 27 -0.80 27.43 -2.75
N GLU A 28 -0.94 26.16 -3.10
CA GLU A 28 0.16 25.29 -3.51
C GLU A 28 -0.20 24.58 -4.81
N CYS A 29 0.72 23.78 -5.34
CA CYS A 29 0.50 22.98 -6.54
C CYS A 29 0.71 21.51 -6.19
N LEU A 30 -0.31 20.67 -6.40
CA LEU A 30 -0.15 19.22 -6.33
C LEU A 30 0.26 18.73 -7.72
N TRP A 31 1.28 17.86 -7.79
CA TRP A 31 1.72 17.26 -9.04
C TRP A 31 1.94 15.76 -8.91
N TYR A 32 1.77 15.05 -10.02
CA TYR A 32 2.19 13.67 -10.23
C TYR A 32 3.08 13.62 -11.48
N SER A 33 4.24 12.98 -11.39
CA SER A 33 5.23 12.87 -12.47
C SER A 33 5.33 11.42 -12.94
N VAL A 34 5.37 11.22 -14.25
CA VAL A 34 5.61 9.92 -14.90
C VAL A 34 6.65 10.06 -15.99
N ASP A 35 7.24 8.94 -16.42
CA ASP A 35 8.08 8.91 -17.62
C ASP A 35 7.29 9.39 -18.85
N ARG A 36 7.94 10.17 -19.71
CA ARG A 36 7.33 10.80 -20.91
C ARG A 36 6.62 9.81 -21.82
N ARG A 37 7.06 8.54 -21.88
CA ARG A 37 6.38 7.51 -22.69
C ARG A 37 4.97 7.18 -22.22
N TYR A 38 4.58 7.60 -21.02
CA TYR A 38 3.23 7.43 -20.47
C TYR A 38 2.39 8.72 -20.50
N ALA A 39 2.91 9.81 -21.08
CA ALA A 39 2.24 11.12 -21.07
C ALA A 39 0.85 11.08 -21.71
N ASP A 40 0.67 10.33 -22.81
CA ASP A 40 -0.60 10.21 -23.53
C ASP A 40 -1.68 9.46 -22.72
N HIS A 41 -1.29 8.82 -21.62
CA HIS A 41 -2.22 8.14 -20.72
C HIS A 41 -2.64 9.00 -19.52
N LEU A 42 -2.06 10.19 -19.36
CA LEU A 42 -2.41 11.09 -18.26
C LEU A 42 -3.82 11.63 -18.43
N THR A 43 -4.61 11.54 -17.36
CA THR A 43 -6.01 11.98 -17.33
C THR A 43 -6.11 13.47 -17.05
N THR A 44 -6.18 14.30 -18.09
CA THR A 44 -6.27 15.78 -17.98
C THR A 44 -7.70 16.31 -18.04
N ASP A 45 -8.65 15.48 -18.42
CA ASP A 45 -10.04 15.87 -18.65
C ASP A 45 -10.94 15.67 -17.41
N LYS A 46 -10.41 15.01 -16.35
CA LYS A 46 -11.04 14.84 -15.03
C LYS A 46 -10.06 15.10 -13.91
N LEU A 47 -10.57 15.35 -12.71
CA LEU A 47 -9.77 15.60 -11.49
C LEU A 47 -9.83 14.48 -10.46
N ASP A 48 -10.24 13.27 -10.85
CA ASP A 48 -10.42 12.12 -9.95
C ASP A 48 -9.19 11.85 -9.06
N GLY A 49 -8.00 11.78 -9.66
CA GLY A 49 -6.75 11.56 -8.93
C GLY A 49 -6.41 12.69 -7.95
N PHE A 50 -6.62 13.94 -8.34
CA PHE A 50 -6.39 15.10 -7.45
C PHE A 50 -7.39 15.12 -6.29
N LEU A 51 -8.67 14.87 -6.57
CA LEU A 51 -9.73 14.80 -5.58
C LEU A 51 -9.45 13.69 -4.55
N VAL A 52 -9.15 12.46 -4.99
CA VAL A 52 -8.85 11.35 -4.07
C VAL A 52 -7.59 11.61 -3.26
N GLY A 53 -6.56 12.20 -3.86
CA GLY A 53 -5.31 12.54 -3.17
C GLY A 53 -5.50 13.54 -2.04
N LEU A 54 -6.41 14.50 -2.21
CA LEU A 54 -6.62 15.61 -1.27
C LEU A 54 -7.88 15.50 -0.43
N LEU A 55 -8.70 14.47 -0.63
CA LEU A 55 -9.93 14.26 0.13
C LEU A 55 -9.65 14.15 1.64
N LEU A 56 -8.69 13.32 2.05
CA LEU A 56 -8.40 13.13 3.48
C LEU A 56 -7.81 14.39 4.16
N PRO A 57 -6.89 15.15 3.51
CA PRO A 57 -6.51 16.49 3.96
C PRO A 57 -7.71 17.43 4.13
N ALA A 58 -8.61 17.52 3.13
CA ALA A 58 -9.79 18.38 3.19
C ALA A 58 -10.74 17.98 4.34
N MET A 59 -10.98 16.68 4.53
CA MET A 59 -11.78 16.15 5.63
C MET A 59 -11.18 16.48 7.01
N THR A 60 -9.84 16.50 7.11
CA THR A 60 -9.10 16.82 8.34
C THR A 60 -9.10 18.32 8.62
N ALA A 61 -9.04 19.14 7.57
CA ALA A 61 -9.18 20.60 7.65
C ALA A 61 -10.65 21.05 7.78
N HIS A 62 -11.61 20.13 7.66
CA HIS A 62 -13.05 20.40 7.65
C HIS A 62 -13.47 21.40 6.55
N GLU A 63 -12.82 21.34 5.40
CA GLU A 63 -13.10 22.22 4.28
C GLU A 63 -13.86 21.51 3.16
N ASP A 64 -14.97 22.11 2.72
CA ASP A 64 -15.68 21.71 1.50
C ASP A 64 -14.75 21.81 0.26
N VAL A 65 -14.95 20.92 -0.70
CA VAL A 65 -14.11 20.74 -1.88
C VAL A 65 -14.82 21.25 -3.12
N TYR A 66 -14.27 22.30 -3.73
CA TYR A 66 -14.70 22.82 -5.03
C TYR A 66 -13.73 22.35 -6.10
N VAL A 67 -14.25 21.71 -7.16
CA VAL A 67 -13.41 21.13 -8.23
C VAL A 67 -13.71 21.84 -9.56
N GLU A 68 -12.74 22.56 -10.10
CA GLU A 68 -12.86 23.32 -11.36
C GLU A 68 -12.74 22.43 -12.61
N GLY A 69 -13.38 21.27 -12.59
CA GLY A 69 -13.45 20.37 -13.74
C GLY A 69 -14.31 19.14 -13.45
N PRO A 70 -14.46 18.26 -14.46
CA PRO A 70 -15.22 17.04 -14.32
C PRO A 70 -14.64 16.08 -13.29
N VAL A 71 -15.53 15.33 -12.64
CA VAL A 71 -15.23 14.18 -11.77
C VAL A 71 -16.11 13.02 -12.21
N SER A 72 -15.58 11.80 -12.14
CA SER A 72 -16.35 10.57 -12.33
C SER A 72 -17.64 10.58 -11.49
N GLU A 73 -18.78 10.33 -12.12
CA GLU A 73 -20.09 10.27 -11.45
C GLU A 73 -20.11 9.18 -10.36
N LYS A 74 -19.62 7.99 -10.70
CA LYS A 74 -19.47 6.84 -9.79
C LYS A 74 -18.54 7.17 -8.64
N LEU A 75 -17.38 7.77 -8.90
CA LEU A 75 -16.45 8.17 -7.84
C LEU A 75 -17.10 9.20 -6.92
N HIS A 76 -17.71 10.26 -7.48
CA HIS A 76 -18.40 11.28 -6.69
C HIS A 76 -19.49 10.67 -5.80
N TRP A 77 -20.33 9.79 -6.36
CA TRP A 77 -21.35 9.08 -5.59
C TRP A 77 -20.74 8.28 -4.44
N ASN A 78 -19.71 7.48 -4.73
CA ASN A 78 -19.06 6.62 -3.74
C ASN A 78 -18.37 7.43 -2.63
N LEU A 79 -17.69 8.52 -3.00
CA LEU A 79 -17.02 9.40 -2.05
C LEU A 79 -18.02 10.04 -1.09
N THR A 80 -19.13 10.56 -1.64
CA THR A 80 -20.15 11.31 -0.89
C THR A 80 -21.01 10.44 0.02
N HIS A 81 -21.36 9.22 -0.42
CA HIS A 81 -22.29 8.36 0.31
C HIS A 81 -21.62 7.34 1.22
N TYR A 82 -20.42 6.86 0.87
CA TYR A 82 -19.81 5.70 1.53
C TYR A 82 -18.40 5.97 2.04
N TYR A 83 -17.47 6.36 1.17
CA TYR A 83 -16.04 6.38 1.49
C TYR A 83 -15.69 7.32 2.64
N MET A 84 -16.21 8.56 2.62
CA MET A 84 -15.95 9.54 3.70
C MET A 84 -16.42 9.05 5.06
N ARG A 85 -17.51 8.28 5.13
CA ARG A 85 -18.00 7.71 6.40
C ARG A 85 -17.04 6.65 6.94
N ILE A 86 -16.51 5.78 6.08
CA ILE A 86 -15.49 4.79 6.46
C ILE A 86 -14.25 5.50 7.01
N MET A 87 -13.77 6.53 6.32
CA MET A 87 -12.56 7.27 6.73
C MET A 87 -12.75 8.01 8.05
N ALA A 88 -13.92 8.62 8.28
CA ALA A 88 -14.27 9.25 9.57
C ALA A 88 -14.34 8.23 10.73
N SER A 89 -14.72 6.98 10.47
CA SER A 89 -14.66 5.90 11.47
C SER A 89 -13.23 5.44 11.76
N VAL A 90 -12.35 5.45 10.75
CA VAL A 90 -10.93 5.09 10.90
C VAL A 90 -10.15 6.14 11.70
N ASN A 91 -10.43 7.42 11.44
CA ASN A 91 -9.80 8.53 12.15
C ASN A 91 -10.83 9.62 12.51
N PRO A 92 -11.14 9.83 13.80
CA PRO A 92 -12.11 10.81 14.25
C PRO A 92 -11.77 12.26 13.91
N THR A 93 -10.52 12.58 13.57
CA THR A 93 -10.14 13.92 13.11
C THR A 93 -10.65 14.24 11.71
N MET A 94 -11.15 13.25 10.97
CA MET A 94 -11.72 13.45 9.63
C MET A 94 -13.24 13.61 9.74
N HIS A 95 -13.77 14.63 9.07
CA HIS A 95 -15.22 14.82 8.94
C HIS A 95 -15.65 14.79 7.48
N PRO A 96 -16.85 14.23 7.17
CA PRO A 96 -17.41 14.36 5.83
C PRO A 96 -17.53 15.83 5.42
N VAL A 97 -17.14 16.12 4.18
CA VAL A 97 -17.18 17.45 3.57
C VAL A 97 -18.00 17.40 2.28
N ARG A 98 -18.52 18.54 1.81
CA ARG A 98 -19.21 18.58 0.51
C ARG A 98 -18.20 18.57 -0.63
N ILE A 99 -18.54 17.89 -1.73
CA ILE A 99 -17.75 17.87 -2.96
C ILE A 99 -18.61 18.45 -4.08
N GLN A 100 -18.15 19.55 -4.67
CA GLN A 100 -18.84 20.32 -5.71
C GLN A 100 -17.97 20.42 -6.97
N PRO A 101 -18.05 19.44 -7.88
CA PRO A 101 -17.38 19.53 -9.17
C PRO A 101 -18.16 20.42 -10.15
N SER A 102 -17.47 20.98 -11.14
CA SER A 102 -18.11 21.79 -12.18
C SER A 102 -19.00 20.96 -13.11
N ALA A 103 -18.73 19.66 -13.23
CA ALA A 103 -19.50 18.69 -14.00
C ALA A 103 -19.28 17.27 -13.45
N LEU A 104 -20.21 16.37 -13.75
CA LEU A 104 -20.03 14.92 -13.58
C LEU A 104 -19.82 14.27 -14.95
N ASP A 105 -18.97 13.26 -14.99
CA ASP A 105 -18.73 12.43 -16.18
C ASP A 105 -19.23 11.01 -15.92
N ASP A 106 -20.22 10.59 -16.73
CA ASP A 106 -20.92 9.30 -16.60
C ASP A 106 -20.20 8.14 -17.34
N GLY A 107 -19.03 8.39 -17.90
CA GLY A 107 -18.16 7.41 -18.56
C GLY A 107 -18.70 6.78 -19.83
N ARG A 108 -19.90 7.16 -20.31
CA ARG A 108 -20.58 6.47 -21.42
C ARG A 108 -19.81 6.44 -22.73
N GLN A 109 -18.85 7.33 -22.90
CA GLN A 109 -18.09 7.48 -24.13
C GLN A 109 -16.73 6.76 -24.13
N ARG A 110 -16.37 5.99 -23.08
CA ARG A 110 -15.01 5.45 -22.95
C ARG A 110 -14.99 3.98 -22.51
N PRO A 111 -14.40 3.08 -23.31
CA PRO A 111 -14.13 1.74 -22.84
C PRO A 111 -13.05 1.76 -21.75
N LEU A 112 -13.04 0.72 -20.91
CA LEU A 112 -11.92 0.45 -20.00
C LEU A 112 -10.64 0.26 -20.80
N ALA A 113 -9.56 0.90 -20.36
CA ALA A 113 -8.24 0.65 -20.95
C ALA A 113 -7.83 -0.83 -20.72
N PRO A 114 -7.10 -1.46 -21.65
CA PRO A 114 -6.90 -2.90 -21.64
C PRO A 114 -5.91 -3.38 -20.55
N TYR A 115 -5.17 -2.46 -19.92
CA TYR A 115 -4.08 -2.82 -19.04
C TYR A 115 -4.52 -2.94 -17.58
N VAL A 116 -3.94 -3.95 -16.93
CA VAL A 116 -4.09 -4.23 -15.50
C VAL A 116 -2.80 -3.87 -14.78
N GLY A 117 -2.89 -2.94 -13.83
CA GLY A 117 -1.79 -2.50 -12.99
C GLY A 117 -1.84 -3.08 -11.58
N THR A 118 -0.69 -3.19 -10.93
CA THR A 118 -0.61 -3.42 -9.47
C THR A 118 0.58 -2.70 -8.85
N GLY A 119 0.43 -2.30 -7.60
CA GLY A 119 1.53 -1.69 -6.83
C GLY A 119 2.58 -2.73 -6.49
N PHE A 120 3.83 -2.49 -6.84
CA PHE A 120 4.92 -3.43 -6.61
C PHE A 120 6.01 -2.85 -5.73
N SER A 121 6.17 -3.46 -4.55
CA SER A 121 7.21 -3.11 -3.58
C SER A 121 8.17 -4.28 -3.30
N ALA A 122 8.04 -5.36 -4.08
CA ALA A 122 8.68 -6.64 -3.83
C ALA A 122 8.43 -7.23 -2.43
N GLY A 123 7.41 -6.76 -1.72
CA GLY A 123 6.97 -7.34 -0.45
C GLY A 123 6.06 -8.56 -0.65
N ILE A 124 5.75 -9.25 0.46
CA ILE A 124 4.88 -10.43 0.47
C ILE A 124 3.52 -10.16 -0.19
N ASP A 125 2.90 -9.01 0.08
CA ASP A 125 1.55 -8.72 -0.45
C ASP A 125 1.59 -8.49 -1.95
N SER A 126 2.53 -7.66 -2.45
CA SER A 126 2.66 -7.39 -3.88
C SER A 126 3.13 -8.62 -4.68
N PHE A 127 4.01 -9.46 -4.12
CA PHE A 127 4.36 -10.73 -4.77
C PHE A 127 3.19 -11.71 -4.77
N CYS A 128 2.34 -11.72 -3.73
CA CYS A 128 1.17 -12.58 -3.70
C CYS A 128 0.17 -12.20 -4.81
N VAL A 129 0.01 -10.90 -5.11
CA VAL A 129 -0.77 -10.47 -6.28
C VAL A 129 -0.18 -11.05 -7.57
N LEU A 130 1.14 -11.06 -7.74
CA LEU A 130 1.76 -11.69 -8.91
C LEU A 130 1.58 -13.21 -8.93
N ALA A 131 1.61 -13.89 -7.78
CA ALA A 131 1.32 -15.32 -7.70
C ALA A 131 -0.03 -15.65 -8.33
N ASP A 132 -1.06 -14.86 -8.02
CA ASP A 132 -2.42 -15.09 -8.50
C ASP A 132 -2.64 -14.54 -9.91
N HIS A 133 -2.18 -13.32 -10.17
CA HIS A 133 -2.60 -12.55 -11.35
C HIS A 133 -1.53 -12.44 -12.44
N PHE A 134 -0.29 -12.88 -12.19
CA PHE A 134 0.76 -12.93 -13.22
C PHE A 134 1.22 -14.36 -13.50
N PHE A 135 1.47 -15.16 -12.48
CA PHE A 135 1.83 -16.57 -12.63
C PHE A 135 0.61 -17.48 -12.70
N GLY A 136 -0.48 -17.11 -12.01
CA GLY A 136 -1.73 -17.86 -12.03
C GLY A 136 -2.49 -17.77 -13.37
N ASP A 137 -3.37 -18.75 -13.56
CA ASP A 137 -4.30 -18.82 -14.68
C ASP A 137 -5.55 -18.00 -14.35
N VAL A 138 -5.64 -16.79 -14.92
CA VAL A 138 -6.73 -15.85 -14.72
C VAL A 138 -7.18 -15.28 -16.06
N PRO A 139 -8.45 -14.87 -16.21
CA PRO A 139 -8.91 -14.23 -17.43
C PRO A 139 -8.05 -12.99 -17.78
N PRO A 140 -7.88 -12.65 -19.08
CA PRO A 140 -7.01 -11.55 -19.51
C PRO A 140 -7.27 -10.22 -18.79
N GLY A 141 -8.53 -9.88 -18.51
CA GLY A 141 -8.89 -8.66 -17.80
C GLY A 141 -8.44 -8.61 -16.33
N TYR A 142 -7.91 -9.69 -15.76
CA TYR A 142 -7.35 -9.77 -14.42
C TYR A 142 -5.86 -10.12 -14.43
N LYS A 143 -5.24 -10.29 -15.61
CA LYS A 143 -3.83 -10.64 -15.74
C LYS A 143 -2.98 -9.39 -15.60
N VAL A 144 -2.06 -9.34 -14.64
CA VAL A 144 -1.15 -8.19 -14.44
C VAL A 144 -0.30 -7.98 -15.68
N THR A 145 -0.30 -6.74 -16.17
CA THR A 145 0.47 -6.31 -17.34
C THR A 145 1.53 -5.26 -16.99
N HIS A 146 1.36 -4.55 -15.88
CA HIS A 146 2.24 -3.45 -15.47
C HIS A 146 2.41 -3.45 -13.94
N LEU A 147 3.62 -3.12 -13.51
CA LEU A 147 3.96 -2.85 -12.12
C LEU A 147 4.03 -1.35 -11.89
N VAL A 148 3.58 -0.88 -10.73
CA VAL A 148 3.63 0.54 -10.37
C VAL A 148 4.39 0.73 -9.05
N PHE A 149 5.32 1.67 -9.03
CA PHE A 149 6.03 2.09 -7.82
C PHE A 149 5.81 3.57 -7.53
N ASN A 150 5.04 3.85 -6.48
CA ASN A 150 4.62 5.20 -6.12
C ASN A 150 5.54 5.85 -5.08
N ASN A 151 5.90 7.11 -5.30
CA ASN A 151 6.45 8.00 -4.28
C ASN A 151 5.40 8.98 -3.74
N VAL A 152 4.36 8.44 -3.10
CA VAL A 152 3.24 9.23 -2.54
C VAL A 152 3.36 9.41 -1.03
N GLY A 153 4.60 9.54 -0.55
CA GLY A 153 4.92 9.81 0.86
C GLY A 153 5.26 8.61 1.73
N ALA A 154 5.30 7.40 1.18
CA ALA A 154 5.81 6.23 1.90
C ALA A 154 7.20 6.53 2.48
N HIS A 155 8.08 7.22 1.75
CA HIS A 155 9.48 7.48 2.11
C HIS A 155 9.70 8.71 3.03
N ARG A 156 8.66 9.49 3.34
CA ARG A 156 8.70 10.77 4.10
C ARG A 156 9.60 11.85 3.47
N LYS A 157 9.55 13.07 4.02
CA LYS A 157 10.44 14.17 3.65
C LYS A 157 11.91 13.77 3.82
N GLY A 158 12.74 14.10 2.83
CA GLY A 158 14.15 13.70 2.77
C GLY A 158 14.42 12.26 2.31
N GLY A 159 13.38 11.46 2.04
CA GLY A 159 13.50 10.05 1.66
C GLY A 159 13.85 9.76 0.20
N ARG A 160 14.31 10.76 -0.57
CA ARG A 160 14.53 10.62 -2.03
C ARG A 160 15.59 9.56 -2.36
N SER A 161 16.71 9.55 -1.65
CA SER A 161 17.76 8.56 -1.85
C SER A 161 17.27 7.13 -1.59
N LEU A 162 16.43 6.94 -0.56
CA LEU A 162 15.81 5.66 -0.25
C LEU A 162 14.81 5.24 -1.33
N PHE A 163 14.02 6.17 -1.85
CA PHE A 163 13.10 5.92 -2.96
C PHE A 163 13.87 5.45 -4.21
N VAL A 164 14.91 6.17 -4.62
CA VAL A 164 15.75 5.81 -5.77
C VAL A 164 16.41 4.44 -5.57
N GLY A 165 17.04 4.21 -4.42
CA GLY A 165 17.68 2.92 -4.15
C GLY A 165 16.70 1.73 -4.10
N ARG A 166 15.44 1.97 -3.71
CA ARG A 166 14.39 0.95 -3.78
C ARG A 166 13.90 0.74 -5.20
N TYR A 167 13.73 1.81 -5.97
CA TYR A 167 13.41 1.73 -7.39
C TYR A 167 14.46 0.89 -8.14
N ASP A 168 15.75 1.13 -7.92
CA ASP A 168 16.82 0.40 -8.60
C ASP A 168 16.74 -1.11 -8.32
N ARG A 169 16.42 -1.50 -7.08
CA ARG A 169 16.23 -2.91 -6.71
C ARG A 169 14.98 -3.50 -7.37
N LEU A 170 13.88 -2.76 -7.39
CA LEU A 170 12.61 -3.20 -7.98
C LEU A 170 12.71 -3.34 -9.48
N ARG A 171 13.44 -2.44 -10.15
CA ARG A 171 13.67 -2.48 -11.60
C ARG A 171 14.30 -3.80 -12.02
N LEU A 172 15.31 -4.29 -11.29
CA LEU A 172 15.94 -5.58 -11.59
C LEU A 172 14.94 -6.75 -11.52
N CYS A 173 14.02 -6.71 -10.55
CA CYS A 173 12.97 -7.74 -10.44
C CYS A 173 11.94 -7.61 -11.56
N ALA A 174 11.54 -6.39 -11.91
CA ALA A 174 10.59 -6.14 -12.99
C ALA A 174 11.15 -6.56 -14.36
N ASP A 175 12.43 -6.25 -14.61
CA ASP A 175 13.16 -6.68 -15.81
C ASP A 175 13.21 -8.22 -15.89
N ALA A 176 13.49 -8.91 -14.78
CA ALA A 176 13.49 -10.37 -14.72
C ALA A 176 12.09 -11.00 -14.91
N LEU A 177 11.03 -10.29 -14.54
CA LEU A 177 9.64 -10.68 -14.79
C LEU A 177 9.19 -10.37 -16.23
N GLY A 178 9.93 -9.55 -16.98
CA GLY A 178 9.50 -9.04 -18.28
C GLY A 178 8.31 -8.08 -18.20
N LEU A 179 8.11 -7.42 -17.04
CA LEU A 179 6.99 -6.50 -16.83
C LEU A 179 7.48 -5.04 -16.80
N PRO A 180 6.77 -4.10 -17.46
CA PRO A 180 7.04 -2.68 -17.29
C PRO A 180 6.87 -2.23 -15.83
N LEU A 181 7.86 -1.53 -15.30
CA LEU A 181 7.78 -0.83 -14.01
C LEU A 181 7.57 0.67 -14.23
N ILE A 182 6.35 1.13 -13.94
CA ILE A 182 5.99 2.55 -13.97
C ILE A 182 6.32 3.17 -12.62
N THR A 183 7.01 4.30 -12.65
CA THR A 183 7.29 5.08 -11.45
C THR A 183 6.43 6.32 -11.47
N ILE A 184 5.72 6.58 -10.37
CA ILE A 184 4.91 7.79 -10.20
C ILE A 184 5.46 8.56 -9.01
N ASP A 185 5.99 9.75 -9.28
CA ASP A 185 6.50 10.65 -8.25
C ASP A 185 5.49 11.75 -7.92
N SER A 186 5.49 12.26 -6.69
CA SER A 186 4.55 13.30 -6.29
C SER A 186 5.00 14.05 -5.04
N ASN A 187 4.63 15.34 -4.94
CA ASN A 187 4.68 16.09 -3.69
C ASN A 187 3.46 15.86 -2.78
N LEU A 188 2.59 14.89 -3.07
CA LEU A 188 1.36 14.63 -2.32
C LEU A 188 1.57 14.56 -0.80
N ASN A 189 2.73 14.06 -0.35
CA ASN A 189 3.03 13.97 1.07
C ASN A 189 3.03 15.33 1.79
N ASP A 190 3.28 16.43 1.09
CA ASP A 190 3.37 17.76 1.67
C ASP A 190 2.01 18.30 2.14
N PHE A 191 0.92 17.76 1.60
CA PHE A 191 -0.46 18.09 1.94
C PHE A 191 -1.01 17.32 3.16
N PHE A 192 -0.20 16.47 3.81
CA PHE A 192 -0.66 15.59 4.87
C PHE A 192 0.08 15.79 6.18
N THR A 193 -0.70 15.93 7.25
CA THR A 193 -0.24 15.79 8.64
C THR A 193 -0.41 14.36 9.16
N LEU A 194 -1.34 13.61 8.58
CA LEU A 194 -1.67 12.24 8.96
C LEU A 194 -0.59 11.24 8.55
N SER A 195 -0.50 10.15 9.33
CA SER A 195 0.46 9.08 9.05
C SER A 195 0.14 8.36 7.74
N PHE A 196 1.19 7.88 7.04
CA PHE A 196 1.02 7.08 5.83
C PHE A 196 0.19 5.81 6.10
N GLY A 197 0.34 5.20 7.29
CA GLY A 197 -0.45 4.02 7.67
C GLY A 197 -1.96 4.25 7.62
N GLN A 198 -2.43 5.46 7.92
CA GLN A 198 -3.86 5.82 7.90
C GLN A 198 -4.36 6.33 6.55
N THR A 199 -3.48 6.56 5.57
CA THR A 199 -3.83 7.31 4.34
C THR A 199 -3.34 6.67 3.05
N HIS A 200 -2.58 5.57 3.14
CA HIS A 200 -1.90 4.98 2.00
C HIS A 200 -2.83 4.46 0.89
N VAL A 201 -4.06 4.04 1.18
CA VAL A 201 -5.02 3.61 0.15
C VAL A 201 -5.37 4.77 -0.78
N ALA A 202 -5.88 5.88 -0.23
CA ALA A 202 -6.21 7.08 -1.01
C ALA A 202 -4.98 7.61 -1.76
N ARG A 203 -3.83 7.70 -1.10
CA ARG A 203 -2.60 8.22 -1.70
C ARG A 203 -2.08 7.37 -2.87
N ASN A 204 -2.18 6.04 -2.77
CA ASN A 204 -1.72 5.18 -3.85
C ASN A 204 -2.71 5.21 -5.01
N LEU A 205 -4.02 5.12 -4.75
CA LEU A 205 -5.02 5.11 -5.80
C LEU A 205 -5.18 6.49 -6.46
N SER A 206 -4.91 7.59 -5.76
CA SER A 206 -4.85 8.92 -6.37
C SER A 206 -3.83 9.01 -7.51
N ALA A 207 -2.66 8.40 -7.33
CA ALA A 207 -1.62 8.31 -8.36
C ALA A 207 -2.02 7.39 -9.52
N ILE A 208 -2.84 6.36 -9.28
CA ILE A 208 -3.33 5.49 -10.36
C ILE A 208 -4.41 6.18 -11.17
N LEU A 209 -5.28 6.96 -10.52
CA LEU A 209 -6.35 7.71 -11.14
C LEU A 209 -5.86 8.91 -11.99
N THR A 210 -4.55 9.20 -12.00
CA THR A 210 -3.97 10.08 -13.01
C THR A 210 -3.62 9.35 -14.32
N LEU A 211 -3.69 8.02 -14.34
CA LEU A 211 -3.36 7.15 -15.48
C LEU A 211 -4.57 6.32 -15.92
N GLN A 212 -5.78 6.87 -15.87
CA GLN A 212 -7.00 6.14 -16.28
C GLN A 212 -7.01 5.83 -17.78
N GLY A 213 -6.23 6.58 -18.59
CA GLY A 213 -6.01 6.27 -20.00
C GLY A 213 -5.12 5.04 -20.23
N LEU A 214 -4.44 4.54 -19.19
CA LEU A 214 -3.65 3.31 -19.23
C LEU A 214 -4.36 2.17 -18.52
N PHE A 215 -4.82 2.39 -17.28
CA PHE A 215 -5.34 1.33 -16.43
C PHE A 215 -6.86 1.26 -16.44
N GLY A 216 -7.40 0.21 -17.04
CA GLY A 216 -8.80 -0.17 -16.86
C GLY A 216 -9.04 -0.91 -15.55
N ARG A 217 -8.00 -1.54 -15.00
CA ARG A 217 -8.07 -2.22 -13.70
C ARG A 217 -6.80 -2.04 -12.90
N TYR A 218 -6.95 -1.84 -11.60
CA TYR A 218 -5.86 -1.79 -10.65
C TYR A 218 -6.10 -2.74 -9.48
N LEU A 219 -5.18 -3.69 -9.31
CA LEU A 219 -5.20 -4.67 -8.22
C LEU A 219 -4.39 -4.13 -7.05
N TYR A 220 -5.09 -3.74 -5.99
CA TYR A 220 -4.51 -3.21 -4.77
C TYR A 220 -4.19 -4.36 -3.80
N ALA A 221 -2.90 -4.58 -3.53
CA ALA A 221 -2.43 -5.66 -2.68
C ALA A 221 -2.83 -5.41 -1.21
N SER A 222 -3.78 -6.19 -0.70
CA SER A 222 -4.26 -6.05 0.66
C SER A 222 -3.30 -6.70 1.67
N THR A 223 -3.18 -6.08 2.85
CA THR A 223 -2.32 -6.55 3.93
C THR A 223 -2.96 -7.66 4.76
N HIS A 224 -4.25 -7.51 5.07
CA HIS A 224 -4.99 -8.31 6.04
C HIS A 224 -5.88 -9.34 5.33
N LYS A 225 -6.20 -10.43 6.02
CA LYS A 225 -7.21 -11.39 5.54
C LYS A 225 -8.62 -10.89 5.87
N TYR A 226 -9.64 -11.40 5.19
CA TYR A 226 -11.03 -10.95 5.36
C TYR A 226 -11.49 -10.96 6.82
N GLU A 227 -11.13 -11.98 7.59
CA GLU A 227 -11.55 -12.11 9.00
C GLU A 227 -10.94 -11.05 9.93
N ASP A 228 -9.85 -10.42 9.50
CA ASP A 228 -9.16 -9.36 10.25
C ASP A 228 -9.49 -7.96 9.72
N CYS A 229 -10.38 -7.85 8.72
CA CYS A 229 -10.83 -6.58 8.15
C CYS A 229 -12.01 -6.00 8.96
N PHE A 230 -11.98 -4.69 9.20
CA PHE A 230 -13.02 -3.98 9.96
C PHE A 230 -13.01 -2.48 9.65
N VAL A 231 -14.10 -1.80 10.02
CA VAL A 231 -14.21 -0.33 9.97
C VAL A 231 -14.34 0.18 11.41
N ALA A 232 -13.23 0.64 11.98
CA ALA A 232 -13.16 1.25 13.31
C ALA A 232 -11.87 2.07 13.44
N GLN A 233 -11.71 2.78 14.56
CA GLN A 233 -10.51 3.57 14.83
C GLN A 233 -9.25 2.71 14.73
N THR A 234 -8.33 3.09 13.85
CA THR A 234 -7.08 2.35 13.63
C THR A 234 -5.99 3.24 13.06
N HIS A 235 -4.74 2.85 13.28
CA HIS A 235 -3.57 3.46 12.66
C HIS A 235 -3.17 2.83 11.31
N ASP A 236 -3.88 1.79 10.89
CA ASP A 236 -3.67 1.10 9.62
C ASP A 236 -4.98 1.03 8.83
N VAL A 237 -5.12 1.88 7.81
CA VAL A 237 -6.32 1.91 6.96
C VAL A 237 -6.46 0.64 6.13
N GLY A 238 -5.42 -0.20 6.06
CA GLY A 238 -5.44 -1.48 5.34
C GLY A 238 -6.52 -2.44 5.84
N HIS A 239 -6.99 -2.29 7.10
CA HIS A 239 -8.11 -3.09 7.61
C HIS A 239 -9.42 -2.83 6.86
N THR A 240 -9.54 -1.70 6.16
CA THR A 240 -10.74 -1.34 5.39
C THR A 240 -10.68 -1.78 3.93
N ASP A 241 -9.58 -2.36 3.45
CA ASP A 241 -9.34 -2.57 2.01
C ASP A 241 -10.53 -3.21 1.28
N PRO A 242 -11.15 -4.31 1.76
CA PRO A 242 -12.29 -4.92 1.07
C PRO A 242 -13.50 -4.00 0.93
N MET A 243 -13.71 -3.10 1.89
CA MET A 243 -14.83 -2.17 1.95
C MET A 243 -14.54 -0.83 1.26
N ALA A 244 -13.27 -0.42 1.19
CA ALA A 244 -12.89 0.95 0.82
C ALA A 244 -12.26 1.06 -0.58
N VAL A 245 -11.51 0.06 -1.04
CA VAL A 245 -10.74 0.16 -2.29
C VAL A 245 -11.65 0.31 -3.52
N HIS A 246 -12.71 -0.50 -3.60
CA HIS A 246 -13.64 -0.48 -4.74
C HIS A 246 -14.48 0.80 -4.83
N LEU A 247 -14.61 1.54 -3.72
CA LEU A 247 -15.29 2.84 -3.68
C LEU A 247 -14.48 3.94 -4.38
N LEU A 248 -13.19 3.70 -4.64
CA LEU A 248 -12.30 4.59 -5.38
C LEU A 248 -12.20 4.24 -6.87
N SER A 249 -13.05 3.34 -7.36
CA SER A 249 -13.20 3.05 -8.79
C SER A 249 -13.97 4.17 -9.50
N THR A 250 -13.63 4.41 -10.76
CA THR A 250 -14.39 5.26 -11.68
C THR A 250 -15.16 4.38 -12.67
N GLU A 251 -15.77 4.98 -13.69
CA GLU A 251 -16.34 4.28 -14.84
C GLU A 251 -15.26 3.65 -15.71
N THR A 252 -14.08 4.27 -15.77
CA THR A 252 -12.98 3.88 -16.66
C THR A 252 -11.83 3.14 -15.98
N THR A 253 -11.84 3.07 -14.65
CA THR A 253 -10.82 2.35 -13.86
C THR A 253 -11.44 1.61 -12.69
N ASP A 254 -11.27 0.29 -12.67
CA ASP A 254 -11.75 -0.61 -11.63
C ASP A 254 -10.65 -0.92 -10.60
N CYS A 255 -10.79 -0.39 -9.39
CA CYS A 255 -9.90 -0.63 -8.27
C CYS A 255 -10.39 -1.82 -7.44
N LEU A 256 -9.59 -2.88 -7.32
CA LEU A 256 -9.95 -4.10 -6.59
C LEU A 256 -8.98 -4.37 -5.44
N SER A 257 -9.51 -4.69 -4.26
CA SER A 257 -8.69 -5.22 -3.17
C SER A 257 -8.37 -6.69 -3.44
N THR A 258 -7.10 -7.07 -3.41
CA THR A 258 -6.63 -8.39 -3.82
C THR A 258 -5.74 -9.03 -2.75
N GLY A 259 -5.93 -10.31 -2.49
CA GLY A 259 -5.12 -11.10 -1.55
C GLY A 259 -5.71 -11.20 -0.14
N ALA A 260 -6.90 -10.64 0.13
CA ALA A 260 -7.55 -10.76 1.45
C ALA A 260 -8.09 -12.18 1.73
N GLN A 261 -8.15 -13.06 0.74
CA GLN A 261 -8.48 -14.47 0.93
C GLN A 261 -7.37 -15.29 1.61
N TYR A 262 -6.21 -14.70 1.87
CA TYR A 262 -5.04 -15.36 2.46
C TYR A 262 -4.55 -14.64 3.72
N SER A 263 -4.24 -15.41 4.75
CA SER A 263 -3.40 -14.99 5.87
C SER A 263 -2.00 -14.59 5.42
N ARG A 264 -1.25 -13.86 6.26
CA ARG A 264 0.15 -13.50 5.95
C ARG A 264 1.05 -14.71 5.74
N VAL A 265 0.80 -15.78 6.50
CA VAL A 265 1.57 -17.02 6.39
C VAL A 265 1.28 -17.76 5.09
N GLU A 266 0.02 -17.79 4.65
CA GLU A 266 -0.39 -18.36 3.35
C GLU A 266 0.19 -17.56 2.19
N LYS A 267 0.12 -16.22 2.25
CA LYS A 267 0.80 -15.35 1.26
C LYS A 267 2.28 -15.67 1.18
N THR A 268 2.95 -15.85 2.33
CA THR A 268 4.39 -16.17 2.36
C THR A 268 4.68 -17.52 1.73
N ALA A 269 3.84 -18.53 1.96
CA ALA A 269 3.98 -19.85 1.34
C ALA A 269 3.82 -19.76 -0.19
N ARG A 270 2.77 -19.08 -0.69
CA ARG A 270 2.56 -18.85 -2.13
C ARG A 270 3.73 -18.11 -2.79
N VAL A 271 4.22 -17.06 -2.13
CA VAL A 271 5.38 -16.30 -2.64
C VAL A 271 6.64 -17.15 -2.70
N ALA A 272 6.80 -18.13 -1.80
CA ALA A 272 7.98 -18.99 -1.79
C ALA A 272 8.03 -20.03 -2.92
N GLU A 273 6.92 -20.24 -3.62
CA GLU A 273 6.87 -21.00 -4.86
C GLU A 273 7.44 -20.21 -6.05
N ILE A 274 7.50 -18.87 -5.94
CA ILE A 274 8.09 -18.00 -6.96
C ILE A 274 9.61 -17.93 -6.75
N GLU A 275 10.38 -18.52 -7.65
CA GLU A 275 11.84 -18.56 -7.57
C GLU A 275 12.47 -17.17 -7.47
N LEU A 276 11.98 -16.19 -8.25
CA LEU A 276 12.44 -14.80 -8.19
C LEU A 276 12.31 -14.17 -6.80
N SER A 277 11.37 -14.62 -5.96
CA SER A 277 11.22 -14.08 -4.61
C SER A 277 12.45 -14.34 -3.73
N ARG A 278 13.22 -15.41 -3.99
CA ARG A 278 14.41 -15.78 -3.22
C ARG A 278 15.50 -14.70 -3.25
N ASP A 279 15.54 -13.96 -4.35
CA ASP A 279 16.54 -12.94 -4.66
C ASP A 279 16.02 -11.53 -4.43
N TYR A 280 14.75 -11.28 -4.79
CA TYR A 280 14.20 -9.93 -4.86
C TYR A 280 13.25 -9.55 -3.71
N LEU A 281 12.83 -10.49 -2.86
CA LEU A 281 11.90 -10.19 -1.76
C LEU A 281 12.42 -9.08 -0.85
N ASP A 282 11.65 -8.00 -0.72
CA ASP A 282 11.93 -6.84 0.12
C ASP A 282 10.71 -6.50 0.99
N VAL A 283 10.80 -6.77 2.28
CA VAL A 283 9.72 -6.54 3.24
C VAL A 283 10.03 -5.39 4.19
N CYS A 284 11.18 -4.74 4.01
CA CYS A 284 11.74 -3.83 4.98
C CYS A 284 11.01 -2.49 5.01
N PHE A 285 10.71 -2.01 6.21
CA PHE A 285 10.22 -0.64 6.40
C PHE A 285 11.24 0.24 7.12
N ASP A 286 12.36 -0.34 7.55
CA ASP A 286 13.41 0.38 8.25
C ASP A 286 14.22 1.25 7.28
N ARG A 287 14.54 2.46 7.71
CA ARG A 287 15.08 3.56 6.88
C ARG A 287 16.44 4.05 7.34
N THR A 288 16.90 3.64 8.52
CA THR A 288 17.97 4.33 9.26
C THR A 288 19.16 3.43 9.58
N GLY A 289 19.31 2.31 8.86
CA GLY A 289 20.36 1.33 9.13
C GLY A 289 21.35 1.16 7.98
N ASP A 290 22.40 0.41 8.25
CA ASP A 290 23.48 0.04 7.33
C ASP A 290 23.07 -0.98 6.25
N HIS A 291 21.78 -1.25 6.11
CA HIS A 291 21.19 -2.16 5.11
C HIS A 291 20.85 -1.47 3.79
N GLY A 292 21.08 -0.16 3.68
CA GLY A 292 20.70 0.60 2.50
C GLY A 292 19.23 0.44 2.18
N ALA A 293 18.91 0.19 0.91
CA ALA A 293 17.52 0.03 0.45
C ALA A 293 16.92 -1.36 0.73
N GLY A 294 17.70 -2.35 1.16
CA GLY A 294 17.27 -3.76 1.30
C GLY A 294 16.78 -4.17 2.70
N ASN A 295 16.68 -5.49 2.94
CA ASN A 295 16.20 -6.03 4.20
C ASN A 295 17.20 -5.91 5.36
N CYS A 296 16.82 -5.17 6.40
CA CYS A 296 17.62 -5.07 7.63
C CYS A 296 17.71 -6.41 8.40
N SER A 297 16.79 -7.34 8.12
CA SER A 297 16.73 -8.69 8.70
C SER A 297 16.39 -8.75 10.19
N VAL A 298 16.07 -7.61 10.83
CA VAL A 298 15.77 -7.50 12.27
C VAL A 298 14.52 -6.70 12.61
N CYS A 299 13.96 -5.93 11.66
CA CYS A 299 12.71 -5.21 11.88
C CYS A 299 11.50 -6.17 11.97
N LYS A 300 10.37 -5.71 12.51
CA LYS A 300 9.18 -6.56 12.69
C LYS A 300 8.72 -7.29 11.42
N LYS A 301 8.80 -6.64 10.25
CA LYS A 301 8.41 -7.25 8.97
C LYS A 301 9.41 -8.33 8.54
N CYS A 302 10.72 -8.02 8.58
CA CYS A 302 11.78 -8.98 8.29
C CYS A 302 11.75 -10.20 9.23
N MET A 303 11.57 -9.99 10.54
CA MET A 303 11.55 -11.08 11.52
C MET A 303 10.33 -11.99 11.34
N ARG A 304 9.15 -11.41 11.09
CA ARG A 304 7.94 -12.17 10.77
C ARG A 304 8.15 -13.04 9.55
N THR A 305 8.60 -12.45 8.44
CA THR A 305 8.82 -13.18 7.18
C THR A 305 9.85 -14.30 7.34
N GLN A 306 11.01 -14.02 7.95
CA GLN A 306 12.04 -15.04 8.15
C GLN A 306 11.62 -16.16 9.10
N LEU A 307 10.83 -15.87 10.16
CA LEU A 307 10.30 -16.90 11.03
C LEU A 307 9.25 -17.77 10.33
N THR A 308 8.37 -17.17 9.52
CA THR A 308 7.43 -17.91 8.68
C THR A 308 8.18 -18.84 7.71
N LEU A 309 9.17 -18.32 6.98
CA LEU A 309 10.00 -19.11 6.07
C LEU A 309 10.78 -20.22 6.81
N GLU A 310 11.21 -19.98 8.05
CA GLU A 310 11.88 -20.98 8.86
C GLU A 310 10.96 -22.14 9.23
N ILE A 311 9.73 -21.83 9.68
CA ILE A 311 8.72 -22.83 10.03
C ILE A 311 8.35 -23.68 8.80
N LEU A 312 8.34 -23.07 7.61
CA LEU A 312 8.11 -23.76 6.33
C LEU A 312 9.34 -24.54 5.82
N GLY A 313 10.50 -24.43 6.47
CA GLY A 313 11.75 -25.07 6.01
C GLY A 313 12.39 -24.40 4.80
N LEU A 314 11.93 -23.20 4.41
CA LEU A 314 12.35 -22.49 3.19
C LEU A 314 13.33 -21.35 3.46
N GLN A 315 13.58 -20.97 4.72
CA GLN A 315 14.49 -19.88 5.07
C GLN A 315 15.87 -19.96 4.38
N PRO A 316 16.54 -21.13 4.28
CA PRO A 316 17.87 -21.22 3.66
C PRO A 316 17.91 -20.80 2.18
N LEU A 317 16.76 -20.76 1.50
CA LEU A 317 16.68 -20.34 0.10
C LEU A 317 16.77 -18.81 -0.08
N TYR A 318 16.65 -18.04 1.01
CA TYR A 318 16.54 -16.56 0.97
C TYR A 318 17.81 -15.84 1.43
N THR A 319 18.99 -16.41 1.19
CA THR A 319 20.28 -15.82 1.59
C THR A 319 20.61 -14.53 0.84
N ARG A 320 20.08 -14.35 -0.38
CA ARG A 320 20.24 -13.11 -1.15
C ARG A 320 19.28 -12.01 -0.67
N ALA A 321 18.09 -12.38 -0.21
CA ALA A 321 17.11 -11.44 0.32
C ALA A 321 17.38 -11.05 1.79
N PHE A 322 17.92 -11.94 2.63
CA PHE A 322 18.08 -11.71 4.06
C PHE A 322 19.46 -12.08 4.62
N ARG A 323 19.87 -11.33 5.65
CA ARG A 323 21.04 -11.60 6.49
C ARG A 323 20.66 -12.48 7.69
N HIS A 324 20.70 -13.80 7.50
CA HIS A 324 20.24 -14.78 8.51
C HIS A 324 21.06 -14.77 9.80
N ASP A 325 22.32 -14.32 9.78
CA ASP A 325 23.13 -14.11 10.97
C ASP A 325 22.52 -13.06 11.91
N ARG A 326 22.02 -11.95 11.36
CA ARG A 326 21.34 -10.89 12.13
C ARG A 326 20.02 -11.39 12.70
N TYR A 327 19.25 -12.10 11.88
CA TYR A 327 18.01 -12.73 12.30
C TYR A 327 18.23 -13.67 13.49
N ARG A 328 19.24 -14.55 13.43
CA ARG A 328 19.52 -15.54 14.48
C ARG A 328 19.80 -14.90 15.84
N LYS A 329 20.46 -13.75 15.88
CA LYS A 329 20.72 -12.98 17.11
C LYS A 329 19.42 -12.50 17.78
N GLU A 330 18.42 -12.14 16.98
CA GLU A 330 17.17 -11.53 17.42
C GLU A 330 15.98 -12.50 17.51
N ARG A 331 16.13 -13.68 16.90
CA ARG A 331 15.08 -14.70 16.72
C ARG A 331 14.35 -15.04 18.00
N ASN A 332 15.06 -15.41 19.06
CA ASN A 332 14.44 -15.87 20.30
C ASN A 332 13.65 -14.74 21.00
N ARG A 333 14.14 -13.51 20.92
CA ARG A 333 13.47 -12.31 21.44
C ARG A 333 12.19 -12.03 20.67
N PHE A 334 12.24 -12.17 19.34
CA PHE A 334 11.07 -12.03 18.47
C PHE A 334 10.02 -13.13 18.72
N ILE A 335 10.42 -14.40 18.85
CA ILE A 335 9.49 -15.50 19.18
C ILE A 335 8.80 -15.24 20.51
N ALA A 336 9.53 -14.83 21.54
CA ALA A 336 8.93 -14.50 22.84
C ALA A 336 7.93 -13.32 22.76
N LYS A 337 8.22 -12.33 21.91
CA LYS A 337 7.28 -11.23 21.62
C LYS A 337 6.03 -11.76 20.90
N MET A 338 6.20 -12.58 19.85
CA MET A 338 5.11 -13.16 19.08
C MET A 338 4.18 -14.02 19.96
N LEU A 339 4.74 -14.91 20.79
CA LEU A 339 3.97 -15.78 21.70
C LEU A 339 3.14 -15.01 22.75
N SER A 340 3.46 -13.74 23.01
CA SER A 340 2.73 -12.89 23.94
C SER A 340 1.93 -11.78 23.23
N SER A 341 1.81 -11.80 21.91
CA SER A 341 1.20 -10.72 21.14
C SER A 341 -0.26 -11.01 20.79
N ASP A 342 -1.08 -9.97 20.79
CA ASP A 342 -2.46 -10.03 20.29
C ASP A 342 -2.60 -9.67 18.80
N ASP A 343 -1.53 -9.13 18.20
CA ASP A 343 -1.41 -8.82 16.76
C ASP A 343 -1.79 -10.06 15.89
N PRO A 344 -2.84 -9.97 15.05
CA PRO A 344 -3.30 -11.06 14.19
C PRO A 344 -2.17 -11.65 13.32
N LEU A 345 -1.31 -10.80 12.76
CA LEU A 345 -0.20 -11.21 11.90
C LEU A 345 0.87 -12.03 12.65
N LEU A 346 0.93 -11.94 13.98
CA LEU A 346 1.81 -12.75 14.82
C LEU A 346 1.11 -14.02 15.32
N LYS A 347 -0.21 -13.97 15.55
CA LYS A 347 -1.02 -15.16 15.88
C LYS A 347 -0.99 -16.20 14.76
N GLU A 348 -1.07 -15.76 13.52
CA GLU A 348 -0.97 -16.62 12.33
C GLU A 348 0.33 -17.45 12.30
N ILE A 349 1.46 -16.88 12.74
CA ILE A 349 2.75 -17.61 12.81
C ILE A 349 2.69 -18.70 13.89
N GLY A 350 2.07 -18.41 15.04
CA GLY A 350 1.88 -19.39 16.10
C GLY A 350 0.96 -20.54 15.69
N GLU A 351 -0.08 -20.26 14.90
CA GLU A 351 -0.94 -21.26 14.27
C GLU A 351 -0.19 -22.10 13.24
N LEU A 352 0.61 -21.47 12.37
CA LEU A 352 1.45 -22.17 11.40
C LEU A 352 2.43 -23.11 12.11
N ALA A 353 3.08 -22.65 13.18
CA ALA A 353 4.00 -23.46 13.97
C ALA A 353 3.30 -24.69 14.57
N ARG A 354 2.08 -24.53 15.11
CA ARG A 354 1.28 -25.65 15.62
C ARG A 354 0.93 -26.65 14.52
N ARG A 355 0.47 -26.16 13.36
CA ARG A 355 0.12 -26.99 12.19
C ARG A 355 1.30 -27.80 11.65
N ASN A 356 2.52 -27.26 11.72
CA ASN A 356 3.75 -27.91 11.25
C ASN A 356 4.53 -28.63 12.35
N HIS A 357 3.93 -28.83 13.54
CA HIS A 357 4.60 -29.43 14.71
C HIS A 357 5.95 -28.77 15.06
N TYR A 358 6.06 -27.47 14.80
CA TYR A 358 7.28 -26.71 15.00
C TYR A 358 7.47 -26.33 16.47
N GLY A 359 8.52 -26.86 17.09
CA GLY A 359 8.85 -26.63 18.50
C GLY A 359 9.63 -25.35 18.75
N PHE A 360 9.05 -24.40 19.49
CA PHE A 360 9.81 -23.25 20.00
C PHE A 360 10.64 -23.61 21.25
N PRO A 361 11.88 -23.07 21.40
CA PRO A 361 12.72 -23.30 22.58
C PRO A 361 12.02 -22.94 23.90
N LEU A 362 12.23 -23.73 24.96
CA LEU A 362 11.62 -23.51 26.28
C LEU A 362 11.88 -22.09 26.83
N ARG A 363 13.12 -21.60 26.67
CA ARG A 363 13.50 -20.23 27.03
C ARG A 363 12.63 -19.15 26.39
N CYS A 364 12.16 -19.35 25.15
CA CYS A 364 11.26 -18.40 24.48
C CYS A 364 9.87 -18.39 25.11
N ARG A 365 9.37 -19.57 25.53
CA ARG A 365 8.08 -19.69 26.23
C ARG A 365 8.12 -19.04 27.62
N LEU A 366 9.20 -19.26 28.36
CA LEU A 366 9.44 -18.59 29.66
C LEU A 366 9.51 -17.06 29.51
N LEU A 367 10.28 -16.58 28.54
CA LEU A 367 10.34 -15.15 28.24
C LEU A 367 8.98 -14.57 27.83
N ALA A 368 8.18 -15.31 27.07
CA ALA A 368 6.83 -14.90 26.70
C ALA A 368 5.92 -14.78 27.93
N ALA A 369 5.95 -15.77 28.84
CA ALA A 369 5.18 -15.75 30.08
C ALA A 369 5.54 -14.55 30.96
N LEU A 370 6.84 -14.26 31.12
CA LEU A 370 7.33 -13.08 31.85
C LEU A 370 6.82 -11.77 31.20
N ARG A 371 6.82 -11.69 29.87
CA ARG A 371 6.30 -10.51 29.14
C ARG A 371 4.79 -10.33 29.34
N SER A 372 4.02 -11.41 29.29
CA SER A 372 2.58 -11.38 29.53
C SER A 372 2.26 -10.94 30.96
N ALA A 373 2.98 -11.49 31.95
CA ALA A 373 2.84 -11.09 33.36
C ALA A 373 3.19 -9.60 33.57
N ALA A 374 4.29 -9.12 32.99
CA ALA A 374 4.68 -7.71 33.06
C ALA A 374 3.64 -6.77 32.42
N ARG A 375 3.02 -7.17 31.30
CA ARG A 375 1.96 -6.41 30.66
C ARG A 375 0.70 -6.35 31.53
N HIS A 376 0.32 -7.47 32.12
CA HIS A 376 -0.82 -7.54 33.02
C HIS A 376 -0.60 -6.65 34.26
N MET A 377 0.60 -6.64 34.84
CA MET A 377 0.93 -5.74 35.96
C MET A 377 0.90 -4.25 35.59
N ARG A 378 1.32 -3.87 34.38
CA ARG A 378 1.27 -2.47 33.90
C ARG A 378 -0.14 -1.98 33.59
N ASN A 379 -1.02 -2.89 33.19
CA ASN A 379 -2.41 -2.59 32.85
C ASN A 379 -3.37 -2.75 34.03
N ARG A 380 -2.86 -3.01 35.25
CA ARG A 380 -3.69 -2.94 36.45
C ARG A 380 -4.05 -1.47 36.70
N PRO A 381 -5.34 -1.13 36.85
CA PRO A 381 -5.71 0.20 37.30
C PRO A 381 -5.04 0.44 38.66
N ILE A 382 -4.38 1.59 38.81
CA ILE A 382 -3.91 2.04 40.11
C ILE A 382 -5.18 2.31 40.92
N SER A 383 -5.44 1.46 41.91
CA SER A 383 -6.56 1.56 42.84
C SER A 383 -6.43 2.78 43.73
#